data_AF-A0A9D6R149-F1
#
_entry.id   AF-A0A9D6R149-F1
#
_cell.length_a   1.000
_cell.length_b   1.000
_cell.length_c   1.000
_cell.angle_alpha   90.00
_cell.angle_beta   90.00
_cell.angle_gamma   90.00
#
_symmetry.space_group_name_H-M   'P 1'
#
loop_
_entity.id
_entity.type
_entity.pdbx_description
1 polymer ?
#
loop_
_entity_poly.entity_id
_entity_poly.type
_entity_poly.pdbx_seq_one_letter_code
_entity_poly.pdbx_strand_id
1 'polypeptide(L)' 'CHLANISYRTGRKLNFDPATETFPGDAEANRQLSRKYRPPFVVPEKV' A
#
# COMPACT_ATOMS: atom_id res chain seq x y z
N CYS A 1 -9.24 7.52 0.96
CA CYS A 1 -9.79 6.15 1.05
C CYS A 1 -8.89 5.10 0.37
N HIS A 2 -7.60 5.00 0.72
CA HIS A 2 -6.70 4.03 0.08
C HIS A 2 -6.77 2.64 0.75
N LEU A 3 -6.69 2.60 2.08
CA LEU A 3 -6.71 1.35 2.86
C LEU A 3 -8.02 0.55 2.71
N ALA A 4 -9.16 1.24 2.65
CA ALA A 4 -10.46 0.61 2.43
C ALA A 4 -10.56 -0.11 1.07
N ASN A 5 -9.96 0.48 0.02
CA ASN A 5 -9.92 -0.15 -1.30
C ASN A 5 -9.02 -1.39 -1.31
N ILE A 6 -7.90 -1.35 -0.57
CA ILE A 6 -7.03 -2.52 -0.46
C ILE A 6 -7.78 -3.64 0.26
N SER A 7 -8.44 -3.35 1.39
CA SER A 7 -9.28 -4.31 2.13
C SER A 7 -10.38 -4.93 1.25
N TYR A 8 -11.07 -4.11 0.47
CA TYR A 8 -12.09 -4.57 -0.47
C TYR A 8 -11.51 -5.48 -1.56
N ARG A 9 -10.35 -5.14 -2.12
CA ARG A 9 -9.70 -5.92 -3.18
C ARG A 9 -9.08 -7.22 -2.67
N THR A 10 -8.60 -7.26 -1.43
CA THR A 10 -8.06 -8.47 -0.80
C THR A 10 -9.16 -9.35 -0.18
N GLY A 11 -10.38 -8.83 -0.01
CA GLY A 11 -11.54 -9.57 0.50
C GLY A 11 -11.40 -10.05 1.95
N ARG A 12 -10.50 -9.45 2.73
CA ARG A 12 -10.16 -9.86 4.10
C ARG A 12 -9.87 -8.66 4.99
N LYS A 13 -9.98 -8.86 6.31
CA LYS A 13 -9.60 -7.85 7.30
C LYS A 13 -8.08 -7.68 7.27
N LEU A 14 -7.62 -6.46 7.02
CA LEU A 14 -6.21 -6.09 7.03
C LEU A 14 -5.89 -5.35 8.33
N ASN A 15 -4.76 -5.70 8.96
CA ASN A 15 -4.22 -4.98 10.09
C ASN A 15 -3.18 -3.99 9.57
N PHE A 16 -3.46 -2.70 9.68
CA PHE A 16 -2.54 -1.64 9.28
C PHE A 16 -1.73 -1.18 10.48
N ASP A 17 -0.41 -1.15 10.32
CA ASP A 17 0.52 -0.61 11.30
C ASP A 17 0.84 0.85 10.95
N PRO A 18 0.41 1.83 11.75
CA PRO A 18 0.65 3.25 11.49
C PRO A 18 2.12 3.64 11.69
N ALA A 19 2.93 2.86 12.40
CA ALA A 19 4.34 3.18 12.63
C ALA A 19 5.20 2.88 11.39
N THR A 20 4.88 1.80 10.69
CA THR A 20 5.58 1.39 9.46
C THR A 20 4.81 1.75 8.18
N GLU A 21 3.58 2.23 8.32
CA GLU A 21 2.62 2.46 7.24
C GLU A 21 2.40 1.22 6.35
N THR A 22 2.48 0.01 6.95
CA THR A 22 2.36 -1.26 6.23
C THR A 22 1.29 -2.19 6.82
N PHE A 23 1.06 -3.31 6.15
CA PHE A 23 0.28 -4.45 6.66
C PHE A 23 1.24 -5.57 7.10
N PRO A 24 1.49 -5.76 8.41
CA PRO A 24 2.41 -6.78 8.90
C PRO A 24 1.99 -8.18 8.46
N GLY A 25 2.90 -8.92 7.82
CA GLY A 25 2.64 -10.28 7.33
C GLY A 25 1.80 -10.35 6.04
N ASP A 26 1.38 -9.24 5.46
CA ASP A 26 0.53 -9.22 4.25
C ASP A 26 1.24 -8.56 3.06
N ALA A 27 2.11 -9.32 2.41
CA ALA A 27 2.84 -8.87 1.23
C ALA A 27 1.92 -8.53 0.04
N GLU A 28 0.72 -9.11 -0.03
CA GLU A 28 -0.25 -8.81 -1.09
C GLU A 28 -0.87 -7.43 -0.92
N ALA A 29 -1.31 -7.11 0.30
CA ALA A 29 -1.83 -5.79 0.63
C ALA A 29 -0.74 -4.71 0.51
N ASN A 30 0.50 -5.02 0.94
CA ASN A 30 1.62 -4.08 0.84
C ASN A 30 1.98 -3.70 -0.60
N ARG A 31 1.81 -4.61 -1.58
CA ARG A 31 2.01 -4.29 -3.00
C ARG A 31 1.01 -3.28 -3.56
N GLN A 32 -0.13 -3.09 -2.88
CA GLN A 32 -1.14 -2.12 -3.30
C GLN A 32 -0.98 -0.75 -2.65
N LEU A 33 -0.09 -0.61 -1.64
CA LEU A 33 0.25 0.67 -1.00
C LEU A 33 1.04 1.60 -1.93
N SER A 34 1.82 1.02 -2.85
CA SER A 34 2.56 1.78 -3.85
C SER A 34 2.02 1.53 -5.25
N ARG A 35 2.01 2.58 -6.06
CA ARG A 35 1.75 2.48 -7.49
C ARG A 35 3.07 2.31 -8.23
N LYS A 36 3.09 1.45 -9.25
CA LYS A 36 4.18 1.47 -10.22
C LYS A 36 4.09 2.78 -11.01
N TYR A 37 5.02 3.69 -10.74
CA TYR A 37 5.13 4.96 -11.45
C TYR A 37 5.55 4.71 -12.90
N ARG A 38 5.01 5.52 -13.82
CA ARG A 38 5.36 5.48 -15.24
C ARG A 38 6.45 6.52 -15.53
N PRO A 39 7.58 6.16 -16.17
CA PRO A 39 8.59 7.14 -16.57
C PRO A 39 8.02 8.21 -17.52
N PRO A 40 8.41 9.49 -17.40
CA PRO A 40 9.38 10.05 -16.45
C PRO A 40 8.79 10.51 -15.11
N PHE A 41 7.49 10.29 -14.87
CA PHE A 41 6.79 10.79 -13.67
C PHE A 41 7.02 9.88 -12.46
N VAL A 42 8.20 9.97 -11.85
CA VAL A 42 8.58 9.25 -10.63
C VAL A 42 8.58 10.22 -9.45
N VAL A 43 8.02 9.80 -8.31
CA VAL A 43 8.14 10.56 -7.05
C VAL A 43 9.40 10.06 -6.34
N PRO A 44 10.37 10.94 -6.03
CA PRO A 44 11.55 10.54 -5.27
C PRO A 44 11.16 10.10 -3.87
N GLU A 45 11.83 9.07 -3.36
CA GLU A 45 11.55 8.45 -2.06
C GLU A 45 11.96 9.35 -0.88
N LYS A 46 12.78 10.37 -1.13
CA LYS A 46 13.16 11.42 -0.19
C LYS A 46 12.82 12.79 -0.80
N VAL A 47 12.07 13.60 -0.05
CA VAL A 47 11.87 15.03 -0.28
C VAL A 47 12.71 15.80 0.74
#